data_AF-A0A6P8HCV2-F1
#
_entry.id   AF-A0A6P8HCV2-F1
#
_cell.length_a   1.000
_cell.length_b   1.000
_cell.length_c   1.000
_cell.angle_alpha   90.00
_cell.angle_beta   90.00
_cell.angle_gamma   90.00
#
_symmetry.space_group_name_H-M   'P 1'
#
loop_
_entity.id
_entity.type
_entity.pdbx_description
1 polymer ?
#
loop_
_entity_poly.entity_id
_entity_poly.type
_entity_poly.pdbx_seq_one_letter_code
_entity_poly.pdbx_strand_id
1 'polypeptide(L)'
;MSCVATFRVIKMDASYPKETIFVQTDLSFNVVLQSLNELEKKGRLRETYGQSASINPIASSKSLFGDRHQDFARTASSVIRMCMLKATGIEDNLWPWLGNKSHEKNKKRCHFDYLFSPNGEHFSLANDRTTAERYWSRYDQLYPHFLIQVELGEEYGSEATINRMMLIFRNNFKEVVEITTKFTVTCERRRNYKSSVHVLCIVRDINQGVDKRFTEIVKTLMNPNFKVNDDRINAYVEQAMNVEGSLSVLFEGLEVAEEEEEEQQQQQQQQQRRR
;
A
#
# COMPACT_ATOMS: atom_id res chain seq x y z
N MET A 1 10.40 15.68 -32.22
CA MET A 1 9.29 14.69 -32.21
C MET A 1 8.78 14.63 -30.78
N SER A 2 7.61 15.20 -30.49
CA SER A 2 7.02 15.22 -29.14
C SER A 2 6.12 13.99 -28.99
N CYS A 3 6.47 13.09 -28.08
CA CYS A 3 5.61 11.96 -27.72
C CYS A 3 4.49 12.46 -26.81
N VAL A 4 3.28 12.59 -27.35
CA VAL A 4 2.08 12.88 -26.58
C VAL A 4 1.69 11.61 -25.81
N ALA A 5 2.05 11.56 -24.52
CA ALA A 5 1.57 10.51 -23.62
C ALA A 5 0.04 10.63 -23.51
N THR A 6 -0.67 9.63 -24.01
CA THR A 6 -2.14 9.60 -23.93
C THR A 6 -2.53 9.13 -22.53
N PHE A 7 -3.04 10.06 -21.71
CA PHE A 7 -3.48 9.78 -20.35
C PHE A 7 -4.77 8.92 -20.36
N ARG A 8 -4.72 7.73 -19.79
CA ARG A 8 -5.92 6.98 -19.42
C ARG A 8 -6.18 7.10 -17.93
N VAL A 9 -6.94 8.11 -17.54
CA VAL A 9 -7.74 8.00 -16.30
C VAL A 9 -8.81 6.95 -16.61
N ILE A 10 -8.67 5.75 -16.04
CA ILE A 10 -9.63 4.67 -16.24
C ILE A 10 -10.94 5.10 -15.57
N LYS A 11 -11.90 5.56 -16.38
CA LYS A 11 -13.28 5.78 -15.99
C LYS A 11 -13.90 4.43 -15.64
N MET A 12 -14.53 4.34 -14.47
CA MET A 12 -15.36 3.20 -14.10
C MET A 12 -16.79 3.67 -13.82
N ASP A 13 -17.74 2.79 -14.11
CA ASP A 13 -19.16 3.05 -14.31
C ASP A 13 -19.88 3.87 -13.23
N ALA A 14 -20.95 4.54 -13.68
CA ALA A 14 -21.69 5.60 -13.01
C ALA A 14 -22.61 5.17 -11.84
N SER A 15 -22.48 3.95 -11.30
CA SER A 15 -23.43 3.42 -10.30
C SER A 15 -22.92 3.28 -8.87
N TYR A 16 -21.66 3.62 -8.58
CA TYR A 16 -21.11 3.59 -7.22
C TYR A 16 -20.84 5.01 -6.72
N PRO A 17 -20.95 5.29 -5.40
CA PRO A 17 -20.44 6.54 -4.85
C PRO A 17 -19.01 6.73 -5.37
N LYS A 18 -18.72 7.92 -5.92
CA LYS A 18 -17.52 8.19 -6.74
C LYS A 18 -16.25 8.06 -5.90
N GLU A 19 -15.75 6.84 -5.81
CA GLU A 19 -14.45 6.56 -5.25
C GLU A 19 -13.39 6.74 -6.31
N THR A 20 -12.32 7.43 -5.95
CA THR A 20 -11.16 7.63 -6.81
C THR A 20 -9.93 7.06 -6.14
N ILE A 21 -9.26 6.15 -6.83
CA ILE A 21 -8.06 5.46 -6.35
C ILE A 21 -6.86 6.05 -7.07
N PHE A 22 -5.87 6.47 -6.29
CA PHE A 22 -4.56 6.88 -6.76
C PHE A 22 -3.51 5.93 -6.21
N VAL A 23 -2.63 5.42 -7.07
CA VAL A 23 -1.49 4.58 -6.69
C VAL A 23 -0.19 5.33 -6.96
N GLN A 24 0.87 5.03 -6.21
CA GLN A 24 2.14 5.77 -6.30
C GLN A 24 2.77 5.81 -7.71
N THR A 25 2.44 4.85 -8.56
CA THR A 25 2.88 4.84 -9.96
C THR A 25 2.09 5.80 -10.88
N ASP A 26 1.02 6.42 -10.39
CA ASP A 26 0.24 7.41 -11.13
C ASP A 26 1.00 8.74 -11.24
N LEU A 27 0.97 9.36 -12.42
CA LEU A 27 1.61 10.65 -12.68
C LEU A 27 1.08 11.77 -11.76
N SER A 28 -0.18 11.68 -11.34
CA SER A 28 -0.81 12.65 -10.44
C SER A 28 -0.52 12.40 -8.96
N PHE A 29 0.18 11.32 -8.59
CA PHE A 29 0.29 10.92 -7.19
C PHE A 29 0.97 11.97 -6.31
N ASN A 30 2.02 12.63 -6.83
CA ASN A 30 2.69 13.72 -6.11
C ASN A 30 1.74 14.89 -5.81
N VAL A 31 0.84 15.24 -6.74
CA VAL A 31 -0.19 16.27 -6.50
C VAL A 31 -1.13 15.84 -5.38
N VAL A 32 -1.49 14.56 -5.34
CA VAL A 32 -2.35 14.00 -4.29
C VAL A 32 -1.66 14.06 -2.93
N LEU A 33 -0.39 13.69 -2.83
CA LEU A 33 0.39 13.82 -1.59
C LEU A 33 0.46 15.28 -1.11
N GLN A 34 0.72 16.23 -2.02
CA GLN A 34 0.74 17.65 -1.66
C GLN A 34 -0.63 18.13 -1.19
N SER A 35 -1.72 17.61 -1.74
CA SER A 35 -3.07 17.89 -1.23
C SER A 35 -3.27 17.35 0.19
N LEU A 36 -2.78 16.16 0.52
CA LEU A 36 -2.87 15.64 1.89
C LEU A 36 -2.07 16.51 2.86
N ASN A 37 -0.84 16.91 2.49
CA ASN A 37 -0.03 17.85 3.27
C ASN A 37 -0.72 19.21 3.48
N GLU A 38 -1.41 19.73 2.46
CA GLU A 38 -2.21 20.96 2.58
C GLU A 38 -3.34 20.83 3.59
N LEU A 39 -4.03 19.68 3.60
CA LEU A 39 -5.13 19.39 4.52
C LEU A 39 -4.58 19.21 5.95
N GLU A 40 -3.51 18.45 6.13
CA GLU A 40 -2.87 18.20 7.41
C GLU A 40 -2.37 19.49 8.07
N LYS A 41 -1.64 20.34 7.34
CA LYS A 41 -1.15 21.64 7.84
C LYS A 41 -2.26 22.59 8.28
N LYS A 42 -3.50 22.35 7.83
CA LYS A 42 -4.69 23.10 8.24
C LYS A 42 -5.51 22.40 9.32
N GLY A 43 -5.04 21.27 9.87
CA GLY A 43 -5.78 20.45 10.83
C GLY A 43 -7.07 19.88 10.25
N ARG A 44 -7.13 19.67 8.93
CA ARG A 44 -8.33 19.18 8.22
C ARG A 44 -8.34 17.66 8.05
N LEU A 45 -7.25 16.97 8.37
CA LEU A 45 -7.23 15.51 8.43
C LEU A 45 -7.41 15.08 9.89
N ARG A 46 -8.38 14.20 10.13
CA ARG A 46 -8.57 13.55 11.42
C ARG A 46 -8.52 12.05 11.22
N GLU A 47 -7.58 11.40 11.89
CA GLU A 47 -7.50 9.95 11.90
C GLU A 47 -8.69 9.35 12.64
N THR A 48 -9.37 8.40 11.98
CA THR A 48 -10.57 7.73 12.49
C THR A 48 -10.41 6.23 12.59
N TYR A 49 -9.45 5.64 11.87
CA TYR A 49 -9.12 4.23 12.00
C TYR A 49 -7.65 3.96 11.63
N GLY A 50 -7.00 3.04 12.33
CA GLY A 50 -5.66 2.57 12.03
C GLY A 50 -5.52 1.07 12.31
N GLN A 51 -5.03 0.32 11.32
CA GLN A 51 -4.73 -1.09 11.46
C GLN A 51 -3.49 -1.45 10.64
N SER A 52 -2.65 -2.33 11.17
CA SER A 52 -1.54 -2.93 10.45
C SER A 52 -1.76 -4.42 10.20
N ALA A 53 -1.04 -4.96 9.22
CA ALA A 53 -0.87 -6.39 9.03
C ALA A 53 0.55 -6.70 8.57
N SER A 54 1.16 -7.72 9.17
CA SER A 54 2.54 -8.10 8.88
C SER A 54 2.70 -9.60 8.70
N ILE A 55 3.62 -10.00 7.83
CA ILE A 55 4.08 -11.39 7.68
C ILE A 55 5.60 -11.38 7.67
N ASN A 56 6.21 -12.09 8.63
CA ASN A 56 7.65 -12.29 8.70
C ASN A 56 7.99 -13.71 9.24
N PRO A 57 8.67 -14.58 8.48
CA PRO A 57 8.96 -14.50 7.05
C PRO A 57 7.81 -15.06 6.20
N ILE A 58 7.77 -14.66 4.92
CA ILE A 58 6.87 -15.27 3.92
C ILE A 58 7.13 -16.78 3.83
N ALA A 59 6.06 -17.57 3.89
CA ALA A 59 6.11 -19.01 3.71
C ALA A 59 5.92 -19.39 2.24
N SER A 60 6.93 -20.04 1.64
CA SER A 60 6.76 -20.73 0.36
C SER A 60 6.81 -22.25 0.57
N SER A 61 5.93 -23.00 -0.11
CA SER A 61 5.99 -24.47 -0.11
C SER A 61 7.19 -24.93 -0.95
N LYS A 62 8.31 -25.30 -0.30
CA LYS A 62 9.50 -25.84 -1.00
C LYS A 62 9.20 -27.20 -1.68
N SER A 63 9.41 -27.30 -3.00
CA SER A 63 10.09 -28.41 -3.69
C SER A 63 10.29 -28.13 -5.19
N LEU A 64 11.53 -28.16 -5.68
CA LEU A 64 11.92 -28.42 -7.09
C LEU A 64 11.45 -27.44 -8.20
N PHE A 65 11.64 -26.13 -8.02
CA PHE A 65 11.36 -25.17 -9.08
C PHE A 65 12.62 -24.62 -9.75
N GLY A 66 12.68 -24.76 -11.08
CA GLY A 66 13.51 -23.92 -11.94
C GLY A 66 13.10 -22.46 -11.78
N ASP A 67 14.09 -21.56 -11.87
CA ASP A 67 13.98 -20.11 -11.60
C ASP A 67 13.30 -19.71 -10.29
N ARG A 68 13.96 -20.15 -9.19
CA ARG A 68 13.70 -19.84 -7.76
C ARG A 68 13.29 -18.39 -7.43
N HIS A 69 13.63 -17.41 -8.27
CA HIS A 69 13.30 -15.99 -8.09
C HIS A 69 11.86 -15.69 -8.52
N GLN A 70 11.41 -16.24 -9.65
CA GLN A 70 10.09 -15.95 -10.22
C GLN A 70 8.97 -16.50 -9.34
N ASP A 71 9.12 -17.72 -8.83
CA ASP A 71 8.10 -18.35 -7.98
C ASP A 71 8.01 -17.72 -6.60
N PHE A 72 9.15 -17.33 -6.03
CA PHE A 72 9.14 -16.52 -4.81
C PHE A 72 8.47 -15.18 -5.08
N ALA A 73 8.81 -14.48 -6.17
CA ALA A 73 8.21 -13.19 -6.49
C ALA A 73 6.68 -13.25 -6.71
N ARG A 74 6.18 -14.33 -7.33
CA ARG A 74 4.72 -14.59 -7.45
C ARG A 74 4.07 -14.84 -6.09
N THR A 75 4.74 -15.60 -5.23
CA THR A 75 4.27 -15.86 -3.86
C THR A 75 4.25 -14.56 -3.06
N ALA A 76 5.34 -13.79 -3.10
CA ALA A 76 5.49 -12.52 -2.40
C ALA A 76 4.44 -11.50 -2.84
N SER A 77 4.26 -11.29 -4.15
CA SER A 77 3.20 -10.44 -4.70
C SER A 77 1.81 -10.83 -4.15
N SER A 78 1.55 -12.12 -4.01
CA SER A 78 0.28 -12.62 -3.50
C SER A 78 0.13 -12.49 -1.98
N VAL A 79 1.22 -12.63 -1.22
CA VAL A 79 1.25 -12.43 0.23
C VAL A 79 1.15 -10.94 0.59
N ILE A 80 1.77 -10.05 -0.18
CA ILE A 80 1.62 -8.60 -0.06
C ILE A 80 0.14 -8.19 -0.16
N ARG A 81 -0.59 -8.77 -1.11
CA ARG A 81 -2.03 -8.59 -1.22
C ARG A 81 -2.81 -9.12 -0.02
N MET A 82 -2.46 -10.30 0.51
CA MET A 82 -3.09 -10.80 1.73
C MET A 82 -2.91 -9.83 2.90
N CYS A 83 -1.70 -9.29 3.11
CA CYS A 83 -1.47 -8.29 4.14
C CYS A 83 -2.30 -7.03 3.89
N MET A 84 -2.38 -6.56 2.64
CA MET A 84 -3.22 -5.39 2.30
C MET A 84 -4.69 -5.62 2.62
N LEU A 85 -5.25 -6.77 2.23
CA LEU A 85 -6.64 -7.11 2.52
C LEU A 85 -6.87 -7.24 4.04
N LYS A 86 -5.93 -7.86 4.77
CA LYS A 86 -6.03 -7.96 6.22
C LYS A 86 -6.01 -6.58 6.88
N ALA A 87 -5.05 -5.72 6.52
CA ALA A 87 -4.89 -4.38 7.09
C ALA A 87 -6.10 -3.48 6.79
N THR A 88 -6.80 -3.72 5.70
CA THR A 88 -8.00 -2.96 5.28
C THR A 88 -9.30 -3.58 5.79
N GLY A 89 -9.23 -4.53 6.73
CA GLY A 89 -10.40 -5.14 7.37
C GLY A 89 -11.21 -6.06 6.45
N ILE A 90 -10.63 -6.53 5.34
CA ILE A 90 -11.28 -7.47 4.42
C ILE A 90 -11.06 -8.90 4.92
N GLU A 91 -12.16 -9.66 5.01
CA GLU A 91 -12.16 -11.03 5.52
C GLU A 91 -11.31 -12.00 4.70
N ASP A 92 -10.76 -13.00 5.40
CA ASP A 92 -9.83 -13.99 4.83
C ASP A 92 -10.41 -14.86 3.70
N ASN A 93 -11.74 -14.99 3.63
CA ASN A 93 -12.44 -15.71 2.56
C ASN A 93 -12.40 -14.96 1.21
N LEU A 94 -12.06 -13.67 1.21
CA LEU A 94 -11.88 -12.83 0.03
C LEU A 94 -10.42 -12.70 -0.41
N TRP A 95 -9.49 -13.38 0.28
CA TRP A 95 -8.06 -13.30 -0.02
C TRP A 95 -7.68 -14.06 -1.29
N PRO A 96 -6.57 -13.65 -1.96
CA PRO A 96 -6.00 -14.41 -3.07
C PRO A 96 -5.63 -15.84 -2.64
N TRP A 97 -5.90 -16.79 -3.54
CA TRP A 97 -5.51 -18.18 -3.33
C TRP A 97 -4.03 -18.41 -3.66
N LEU A 98 -3.25 -18.90 -2.68
CA LEU A 98 -1.81 -19.21 -2.82
C LEU A 98 -1.51 -20.70 -3.03
N GLY A 99 -2.55 -21.53 -3.18
CA GLY A 99 -2.45 -22.98 -3.03
C GLY A 99 -2.48 -23.43 -1.57
N ASN A 100 -3.03 -24.62 -1.31
CA ASN A 100 -3.35 -25.14 0.04
C ASN A 100 -2.25 -24.88 1.08
N LYS A 101 -1.03 -25.39 0.84
CA LYS A 101 0.07 -25.35 1.82
C LYS A 101 0.62 -23.96 2.06
N SER A 102 0.79 -23.16 1.02
CA SER A 102 1.33 -21.80 1.14
C SER A 102 0.30 -20.85 1.74
N HIS A 103 -0.98 -20.99 1.35
CA HIS A 103 -2.07 -20.17 1.88
C HIS A 103 -2.23 -20.40 3.39
N GLU A 104 -2.33 -21.65 3.84
CA GLU A 104 -2.46 -21.96 5.28
C GLU A 104 -1.28 -21.47 6.10
N LYS A 105 -0.04 -21.64 5.60
CA LYS A 105 1.16 -21.21 6.32
C LYS A 105 1.25 -19.69 6.43
N ASN A 106 0.99 -18.95 5.35
CA ASN A 106 1.03 -17.49 5.40
C ASN A 106 -0.12 -16.92 6.23
N LYS A 107 -1.32 -17.50 6.11
CA LYS A 107 -2.46 -17.13 6.95
C LYS A 107 -2.15 -17.26 8.44
N LYS A 108 -1.52 -18.37 8.85
CA LYS A 108 -1.10 -18.59 10.25
C LYS A 108 0.02 -17.65 10.72
N ARG A 109 0.79 -17.06 9.81
CA ARG A 109 1.88 -16.11 10.09
C ARG A 109 1.48 -14.66 9.94
N CYS A 110 0.25 -14.39 9.52
CA CYS A 110 -0.26 -13.04 9.38
C CYS A 110 -0.57 -12.50 10.78
N HIS A 111 0.26 -11.59 11.24
CA HIS A 111 0.00 -10.78 12.43
C HIS A 111 -0.79 -9.54 12.00
N PHE A 112 -1.60 -9.02 12.91
CA PHE A 112 -2.37 -7.80 12.67
C PHE A 112 -2.59 -7.10 14.00
N ASP A 113 -2.48 -5.78 13.97
CA ASP A 113 -2.62 -4.95 15.16
C ASP A 113 -3.60 -3.81 14.87
N TYR A 114 -4.49 -3.57 15.83
CA TYR A 114 -5.32 -2.37 15.82
C TYR A 114 -4.53 -1.25 16.47
N LEU A 115 -4.25 -0.21 15.71
CA LEU A 115 -3.51 0.95 16.20
C LEU A 115 -4.45 1.91 16.92
N PHE A 116 -5.59 2.21 16.30
CA PHE A 116 -6.64 3.02 16.91
C PHE A 116 -7.99 2.83 16.21
N SER A 117 -9.07 2.83 17.01
CA SER A 117 -10.46 2.93 16.55
C SER A 117 -11.24 3.66 17.65
N PRO A 118 -11.55 4.95 17.49
CA PRO A 118 -12.14 5.80 18.53
C PRO A 118 -13.43 5.24 19.13
N ASN A 119 -14.19 4.47 18.35
CA ASN A 119 -15.50 3.96 18.72
C ASN A 119 -15.58 2.42 18.75
N GLY A 120 -14.46 1.72 18.62
CA GLY A 120 -14.44 0.26 18.45
C GLY A 120 -15.12 -0.23 17.17
N GLU A 121 -15.39 0.68 16.22
CA GLU A 121 -15.93 0.33 14.92
C GLU A 121 -14.86 -0.40 14.11
N HIS A 122 -15.27 -1.50 13.47
CA HIS A 122 -14.46 -2.21 12.50
C HIS A 122 -14.62 -1.54 11.14
N PHE A 123 -13.55 -0.91 10.66
CA PHE A 123 -13.47 -0.50 9.27
C PHE A 123 -13.28 -1.73 8.38
N SER A 124 -14.06 -1.80 7.30
CA SER A 124 -13.80 -2.73 6.21
C SER A 124 -13.86 -1.97 4.90
N LEU A 125 -12.79 -2.06 4.11
CA LEU A 125 -12.70 -1.39 2.83
C LEU A 125 -13.68 -1.98 1.81
N ALA A 126 -13.97 -3.28 1.90
CA ALA A 126 -14.90 -3.98 1.02
C ALA A 126 -15.60 -5.14 1.75
N ASN A 127 -16.93 -5.22 1.58
CA ASN A 127 -17.75 -6.29 2.16
C ASN A 127 -18.10 -7.40 1.14
N ASP A 128 -17.77 -7.21 -0.13
CA ASP A 128 -18.07 -8.15 -1.20
C ASP A 128 -16.83 -8.42 -2.06
N ARG A 129 -16.83 -9.59 -2.71
CA ARG A 129 -15.71 -10.07 -3.51
C ARG A 129 -15.39 -9.17 -4.69
N THR A 130 -16.40 -8.64 -5.38
CA THR A 130 -16.20 -7.81 -6.57
C THR A 130 -15.52 -6.51 -6.22
N THR A 131 -15.93 -5.87 -5.12
CA THR A 131 -15.29 -4.65 -4.61
C THR A 131 -13.88 -4.92 -4.09
N ALA A 132 -13.66 -6.03 -3.37
CA ALA A 132 -12.33 -6.43 -2.90
C ALA A 132 -11.37 -6.69 -4.08
N GLU A 133 -11.82 -7.43 -5.10
CA GLU A 133 -11.05 -7.69 -6.33
C GLU A 133 -10.72 -6.40 -7.09
N ARG A 134 -11.59 -5.39 -7.06
CA ARG A 134 -11.33 -4.07 -7.64
C ARG A 134 -10.17 -3.34 -6.96
N TYR A 135 -10.16 -3.28 -5.62
CA TYR A 135 -9.05 -2.64 -4.89
C TYR A 135 -7.76 -3.43 -5.04
N TRP A 136 -7.84 -4.75 -4.93
CA TRP A 136 -6.74 -5.64 -5.21
C TRP A 136 -6.17 -5.36 -6.61
N SER A 137 -6.98 -5.35 -7.68
CA SER A 137 -6.49 -5.11 -9.04
C SER A 137 -5.74 -3.77 -9.20
N ARG A 138 -6.15 -2.73 -8.47
CA ARG A 138 -5.40 -1.46 -8.45
C ARG A 138 -4.06 -1.61 -7.73
N TYR A 139 -4.08 -2.27 -6.59
CA TYR A 139 -2.91 -2.50 -5.76
C TYR A 139 -1.87 -3.44 -6.42
N ASP A 140 -2.30 -4.33 -7.33
CA ASP A 140 -1.41 -5.18 -8.16
C ASP A 140 -0.43 -4.37 -9.02
N GLN A 141 -0.75 -3.11 -9.34
CA GLN A 141 0.15 -2.23 -10.09
C GLN A 141 1.36 -1.79 -9.24
N LEU A 142 1.26 -1.83 -7.91
CA LEU A 142 2.33 -1.43 -7.00
C LEU A 142 3.36 -2.53 -6.76
N TYR A 143 2.91 -3.79 -6.74
CA TYR A 143 3.73 -4.97 -6.42
C TYR A 143 3.56 -6.10 -7.44
N PRO A 144 3.77 -5.84 -8.75
CA PRO A 144 3.75 -6.91 -9.71
C PRO A 144 4.94 -7.85 -9.49
N HIS A 145 4.72 -9.14 -9.68
CA HIS A 145 5.76 -10.16 -9.43
C HIS A 145 7.05 -9.91 -10.22
N PHE A 146 6.99 -9.35 -11.43
CA PHE A 146 8.20 -9.05 -12.21
C PHE A 146 9.03 -7.90 -11.59
N LEU A 147 8.39 -6.93 -10.93
CA LEU A 147 9.12 -5.87 -10.21
C LEU A 147 9.88 -6.49 -9.04
N ILE A 148 9.20 -7.30 -8.24
CA ILE A 148 9.84 -8.02 -7.13
C ILE A 148 10.99 -8.89 -7.66
N GLN A 149 10.80 -9.58 -8.78
CA GLN A 149 11.85 -10.39 -9.39
C GLN A 149 13.09 -9.57 -9.78
N VAL A 150 12.91 -8.36 -10.33
CA VAL A 150 14.01 -7.46 -10.69
C VAL A 150 14.73 -6.95 -9.44
N GLU A 151 13.97 -6.50 -8.44
CA GLU A 151 14.52 -5.95 -7.19
C GLU A 151 15.28 -6.98 -6.36
N LEU A 152 14.89 -8.26 -6.43
CA LEU A 152 15.60 -9.35 -5.75
C LEU A 152 17.06 -9.50 -6.21
N GLY A 153 17.41 -9.01 -7.40
CA GLY A 153 18.72 -9.19 -8.00
C GLY A 153 19.15 -10.65 -8.16
N GLU A 154 20.36 -10.87 -8.66
CA GLU A 154 20.99 -12.20 -8.69
C GLU A 154 22.03 -12.39 -7.58
N GLU A 155 22.39 -11.31 -6.89
CA GLU A 155 23.45 -11.28 -5.89
C GLU A 155 22.94 -11.77 -4.52
N TYR A 156 23.79 -12.54 -3.82
CA TYR A 156 23.47 -13.00 -2.47
C TYR A 156 23.81 -11.92 -1.44
N GLY A 157 22.90 -11.71 -0.49
CA GLY A 157 23.07 -10.76 0.61
C GLY A 157 22.63 -9.34 0.27
N SER A 158 22.21 -9.05 -0.97
CA SER A 158 21.53 -7.80 -1.29
C SER A 158 20.14 -7.79 -0.66
N GLU A 159 19.86 -6.71 0.06
CA GLU A 159 18.52 -6.38 0.54
C GLU A 159 17.85 -5.46 -0.49
N ALA A 160 16.61 -5.79 -0.82
CA ALA A 160 15.72 -4.94 -1.58
C ALA A 160 14.56 -4.51 -0.69
N THR A 161 14.27 -3.21 -0.71
CA THR A 161 13.15 -2.62 0.03
C THR A 161 12.25 -1.87 -0.95
N ILE A 162 10.99 -2.31 -1.05
CA ILE A 162 9.99 -1.75 -1.96
C ILE A 162 8.88 -1.11 -1.13
N ASN A 163 8.91 0.22 -1.06
CA ASN A 163 7.91 1.01 -0.35
C ASN A 163 6.90 1.61 -1.34
N ARG A 164 5.62 1.31 -1.16
CA ARG A 164 4.54 1.84 -2.02
C ARG A 164 3.34 2.31 -1.21
N MET A 165 2.60 3.23 -1.80
CA MET A 165 1.38 3.79 -1.22
C MET A 165 0.21 3.77 -2.22
N MET A 166 -0.99 3.52 -1.69
CA MET A 166 -2.26 3.67 -2.37
C MET A 166 -3.17 4.59 -1.54
N LEU A 167 -3.84 5.52 -2.22
CA LEU A 167 -4.77 6.48 -1.63
C LEU A 167 -6.14 6.33 -2.26
N ILE A 168 -7.17 6.17 -1.45
CA ILE A 168 -8.56 6.01 -1.90
C ILE A 168 -9.38 7.16 -1.33
N PHE A 169 -9.86 8.05 -2.19
CA PHE A 169 -10.78 9.13 -1.78
C PHE A 169 -12.22 8.67 -1.93
N ARG A 170 -13.01 8.84 -0.87
CA ARG A 170 -14.39 8.39 -0.77
C ARG A 170 -15.30 9.55 -0.34
N ASN A 171 -16.62 9.30 -0.37
CA ASN A 171 -17.63 10.20 0.18
C ASN A 171 -17.56 11.65 -0.35
N ASN A 172 -17.23 11.82 -1.64
CA ASN A 172 -17.04 13.12 -2.29
C ASN A 172 -15.93 13.97 -1.63
N PHE A 173 -14.74 13.38 -1.45
CA PHE A 173 -13.58 14.05 -0.83
C PHE A 173 -13.82 14.41 0.65
N LYS A 174 -14.52 13.55 1.37
CA LYS A 174 -14.72 13.66 2.82
C LYS A 174 -13.94 12.63 3.62
N GLU A 175 -13.39 11.64 2.94
CA GLU A 175 -12.64 10.54 3.54
C GLU A 175 -11.50 10.18 2.61
N VAL A 176 -10.35 9.87 3.20
CA VAL A 176 -9.22 9.25 2.50
C VAL A 176 -8.78 8.00 3.27
N VAL A 177 -8.66 6.89 2.55
CA VAL A 177 -8.02 5.67 3.05
C VAL A 177 -6.60 5.65 2.48
N GLU A 178 -5.62 5.66 3.37
CA GLU A 178 -4.21 5.48 3.04
C GLU A 178 -3.78 4.05 3.34
N ILE A 179 -3.16 3.41 2.35
CA ILE A 179 -2.58 2.09 2.48
C ILE A 179 -1.11 2.22 2.11
N THR A 180 -0.25 2.15 3.13
CA THR A 180 1.20 2.23 3.00
C THR A 180 1.79 0.85 3.20
N THR A 181 2.78 0.49 2.40
CA THR A 181 3.34 -0.86 2.40
C THR A 181 4.84 -0.81 2.30
N LYS A 182 5.48 -1.54 3.21
CA LYS A 182 6.90 -1.80 3.24
C LYS A 182 7.10 -3.29 2.99
N PHE A 183 7.79 -3.61 1.91
CA PHE A 183 8.22 -4.98 1.62
C PHE A 183 9.74 -5.00 1.61
N THR A 184 10.33 -5.81 2.48
CA THR A 184 11.77 -6.05 2.49
C THR A 184 12.05 -7.49 2.12
N VAL A 185 13.13 -7.69 1.37
CA VAL A 185 13.60 -9.02 1.04
C VAL A 185 15.10 -9.08 0.84
N THR A 186 15.71 -10.10 1.42
CA THR A 186 17.14 -10.38 1.31
C THR A 186 17.31 -11.79 0.75
N CYS A 187 18.04 -11.90 -0.36
CA CYS A 187 18.39 -13.19 -0.95
C CYS A 187 19.55 -13.83 -0.17
N GLU A 188 19.28 -14.88 0.60
CA GLU A 188 20.29 -15.62 1.33
C GLU A 188 20.96 -16.71 0.48
N ARG A 189 22.08 -17.22 0.98
CA ARG A 189 22.79 -18.36 0.38
C ARG A 189 21.83 -19.53 0.12
N ARG A 190 22.04 -20.20 -1.02
CA ARG A 190 21.19 -21.29 -1.53
C ARG A 190 19.79 -20.83 -1.99
N ARG A 191 19.58 -19.52 -2.18
CA ARG A 191 18.30 -18.90 -2.60
C ARG A 191 17.16 -19.20 -1.61
N ASN A 192 17.48 -19.09 -0.33
CA ASN A 192 16.45 -18.86 0.68
C ASN A 192 16.19 -17.36 0.74
N TYR A 193 14.96 -16.94 1.05
CA TYR A 193 14.63 -15.53 1.17
C TYR A 193 14.25 -15.23 2.62
N LYS A 194 14.92 -14.25 3.23
CA LYS A 194 14.38 -13.53 4.38
C LYS A 194 13.54 -12.41 3.83
N SER A 195 12.29 -12.34 4.21
CA SER A 195 11.38 -11.34 3.65
C SER A 195 10.30 -11.01 4.64
N SER A 196 10.05 -9.72 4.84
CA SER A 196 8.91 -9.24 5.61
C SER A 196 8.02 -8.37 4.74
N VAL A 197 6.72 -8.46 5.01
CA VAL A 197 5.73 -7.51 4.50
C VAL A 197 5.11 -6.85 5.71
N HIS A 198 5.06 -5.53 5.69
CA HIS A 198 4.27 -4.74 6.62
C HIS A 198 3.34 -3.83 5.82
N VAL A 199 2.05 -3.90 6.10
CA VAL A 199 1.04 -3.00 5.53
C VAL A 199 0.36 -2.23 6.64
N LEU A 200 0.27 -0.92 6.47
CA LEU A 200 -0.42 0.00 7.34
C LEU A 200 -1.62 0.60 6.60
N CYS A 201 -2.79 0.50 7.19
CA CYS A 201 -4.01 1.15 6.72
C CYS A 201 -4.42 2.23 7.72
N ILE A 202 -4.53 3.48 7.25
CA ILE A 202 -5.06 4.61 8.02
C ILE A 202 -6.24 5.21 7.28
N VAL A 203 -7.35 5.40 7.98
CA VAL A 203 -8.52 6.12 7.47
C VAL A 203 -8.57 7.49 8.13
N ARG A 204 -8.76 8.52 7.31
CA ARG A 204 -8.87 9.90 7.75
C ARG A 204 -10.13 10.56 7.21
N ASP A 205 -10.84 11.23 8.11
CA ASP A 205 -11.89 12.17 7.74
C ASP A 205 -11.25 13.47 7.27
N ILE A 206 -11.84 14.05 6.22
CA ILE A 206 -11.46 15.33 5.65
C ILE A 206 -12.50 16.37 6.06
N ASN A 207 -12.13 17.21 7.01
CA ASN A 207 -12.98 18.30 7.48
C ASN A 207 -13.18 19.36 6.39
N GLN A 208 -14.35 19.98 6.42
CA GLN A 208 -14.65 21.13 5.56
C GLN A 208 -13.72 22.30 5.87
N GLY A 209 -13.45 23.10 4.85
CA GLY A 209 -12.62 24.28 4.97
C GLY A 209 -12.26 24.84 3.61
N VAL A 210 -11.51 25.95 3.62
CA VAL A 210 -11.02 26.58 2.39
C VAL A 210 -9.96 25.67 1.78
N ASP A 211 -10.23 25.19 0.58
CA ASP A 211 -9.28 24.42 -0.20
C ASP A 211 -8.10 25.29 -0.62
N LYS A 212 -6.96 24.64 -0.79
CA LYS A 212 -5.79 25.26 -1.40
C LYS A 212 -5.59 24.65 -2.78
N ARG A 213 -4.60 25.19 -3.47
CA ARG A 213 -4.25 24.86 -4.84
C ARG A 213 -4.24 23.35 -5.12
N PHE A 214 -3.49 22.54 -4.36
CA PHE A 214 -3.40 21.10 -4.67
C PHE A 214 -4.70 20.38 -4.37
N THR A 215 -5.39 20.76 -3.30
CA THR A 215 -6.72 20.24 -2.93
C THR A 215 -7.76 20.50 -4.03
N GLU A 216 -7.78 21.70 -4.61
CA GLU A 216 -8.66 22.04 -5.74
C GLU A 216 -8.34 21.21 -6.99
N ILE A 217 -7.06 20.99 -7.27
CA ILE A 217 -6.61 20.14 -8.38
C ILE A 217 -7.08 18.71 -8.19
N VAL A 218 -6.89 18.11 -7.00
CA VAL A 218 -7.33 16.73 -6.74
C VAL A 218 -8.84 16.60 -6.89
N LYS A 219 -9.63 17.54 -6.35
CA LYS A 219 -11.09 17.56 -6.56
C LYS A 219 -11.48 17.65 -8.05
N THR A 220 -10.71 18.40 -8.83
CA THR A 220 -10.91 18.49 -10.28
C THR A 220 -10.59 17.16 -10.98
N LEU A 221 -9.49 16.50 -10.62
CA LEU A 221 -9.11 15.18 -11.14
C LEU A 221 -10.15 14.09 -10.80
N MET A 222 -10.84 14.22 -9.67
CA MET A 222 -11.92 13.32 -9.26
C MET A 222 -13.26 13.58 -9.97
N ASN A 223 -13.39 14.69 -10.69
CA ASN A 223 -14.63 15.00 -11.40
C ASN A 223 -14.76 14.13 -12.66
N PRO A 224 -15.78 13.27 -12.80
CA PRO A 224 -15.91 12.38 -13.96
C PRO A 224 -16.17 13.12 -15.27
N ASN A 225 -16.63 14.38 -15.20
CA ASN A 225 -16.84 15.23 -16.37
C ASN A 225 -15.55 15.91 -16.84
N PHE A 226 -14.45 15.77 -16.09
CA PHE A 226 -13.15 16.27 -16.49
C PHE A 226 -12.66 15.53 -17.74
N LYS A 227 -12.40 16.27 -18.82
CA LYS A 227 -11.83 15.75 -20.07
C LYS A 227 -10.36 16.10 -20.11
N VAL A 228 -9.51 15.07 -20.21
CA VAL A 228 -8.06 15.22 -20.40
C VAL A 228 -7.78 15.69 -21.83
N ASN A 229 -7.90 16.99 -22.05
CA ASN A 229 -7.45 17.71 -23.24
C ASN A 229 -6.73 19.01 -22.83
N ASP A 230 -6.37 19.12 -21.55
CA ASP A 230 -6.02 20.37 -20.92
C ASP A 230 -4.50 20.43 -20.76
N ASP A 231 -3.83 21.36 -21.48
CA ASP A 231 -2.40 21.69 -21.31
C ASP A 231 -2.05 21.96 -19.83
N ARG A 232 -3.08 22.29 -19.04
CA ARG A 232 -3.02 22.41 -17.58
C ARG A 232 -2.54 21.14 -16.89
N ILE A 233 -2.89 19.92 -17.32
CA ILE A 233 -2.41 18.68 -16.67
C ILE A 233 -0.91 18.50 -16.86
N ASN A 234 -0.40 18.77 -18.05
CA ASN A 234 1.04 18.72 -18.31
C ASN A 234 1.75 19.77 -17.45
N ALA A 235 1.22 21.00 -17.39
CA ALA A 235 1.72 22.03 -16.48
C ALA A 235 1.62 21.64 -14.99
N TYR A 236 0.58 20.90 -14.58
CA TYR A 236 0.41 20.40 -13.21
C TYR A 236 1.40 19.30 -12.86
N VAL A 237 1.63 18.35 -13.78
CA VAL A 237 2.60 17.27 -13.60
C VAL A 237 4.02 17.83 -13.60
N GLU A 238 4.36 18.72 -14.54
CA GLU A 238 5.67 19.40 -14.58
C GLU A 238 5.94 20.21 -13.31
N GLN A 239 4.95 20.93 -12.77
CA GLN A 239 5.12 21.65 -11.52
C GLN A 239 5.20 20.73 -10.30
N ALA A 240 4.45 19.63 -10.26
CA ALA A 240 4.51 18.66 -9.17
C ALA A 240 5.82 17.86 -9.16
N MET A 241 6.45 17.66 -10.32
CA MET A 241 7.79 17.07 -10.44
C MET A 241 8.91 18.02 -9.97
N ASN A 242 8.66 19.33 -9.91
CA ASN A 242 9.61 20.35 -9.46
C ASN A 242 9.53 20.66 -7.96
N VAL A 243 8.62 20.04 -7.21
CA VAL A 243 8.53 20.22 -5.75
C VAL A 243 9.25 19.07 -5.06
N GLU A 244 10.48 19.31 -4.62
CA GLU A 244 11.17 18.44 -3.66
C GLU A 244 10.43 18.48 -2.32
N GLY A 245 9.55 17.50 -2.10
CA GLY A 245 8.89 17.26 -0.82
C GLY A 245 9.32 15.89 -0.30
N SER A 246 10.13 15.87 0.76
CA SER A 246 10.74 14.65 1.29
C SER A 246 9.70 13.65 1.79
N LEU A 247 9.71 12.46 1.19
CA LEU A 247 8.97 11.26 1.60
C LEU A 247 9.47 10.68 2.94
N SER A 248 10.56 11.20 3.51
CA SER A 248 11.22 10.65 4.70
C SER A 248 10.37 10.68 5.96
N VAL A 249 9.51 11.69 6.14
CA VAL A 249 8.78 11.93 7.40
C VAL A 249 7.69 10.89 7.68
N LEU A 250 7.17 10.20 6.66
CA LEU A 250 6.13 9.18 6.84
C LEU A 250 6.68 7.78 7.18
N PHE A 251 7.96 7.53 6.92
CA PHE A 251 8.59 6.23 7.22
C PHE A 251 9.24 6.17 8.60
N GLU A 252 9.54 7.32 9.23
CA GLU A 252 10.06 7.38 10.60
C GLU A 252 9.12 6.71 11.62
N GLY A 253 7.79 6.80 11.44
CA GLY A 253 6.81 6.13 12.31
C GLY A 253 6.77 4.59 12.16
N LEU A 254 7.23 4.06 11.02
CA LEU A 254 7.30 2.60 10.76
C LEU A 254 8.60 1.99 11.32
N GLU A 255 9.68 2.77 11.38
CA GLU A 255 10.98 2.32 11.92
C GLU A 255 10.94 2.17 13.44
N VAL A 256 10.23 3.06 14.16
CA VAL A 256 10.05 2.96 15.62
C VAL A 256 9.30 1.68 16.01
N ALA A 257 8.31 1.24 15.22
CA ALA A 257 7.56 0.03 15.49
C ALA A 257 8.40 -1.26 15.27
N GLU A 258 9.33 -1.25 14.31
CA GLU A 258 10.24 -2.38 14.08
C GLU A 258 11.29 -2.51 15.20
N GLU A 259 11.80 -1.39 15.73
CA GLU A 259 12.75 -1.42 16.87
C GLU A 259 12.10 -1.97 18.14
N GLU A 260 10.85 -1.59 18.43
CA GLU A 260 10.11 -2.11 19.60
C GLU A 260 9.77 -3.61 19.50
N GLU A 261 9.46 -4.12 18.30
CA GLU A 261 9.23 -5.56 18.09
C GLU A 261 10.53 -6.38 18.21
N GLU A 262 11.66 -5.88 17.70
CA GLU A 262 12.95 -6.54 17.82
C GLU A 262 13.43 -6.62 19.27
N GLU A 263 13.24 -5.56 20.07
CA GLU A 263 13.57 -5.58 21.50
C GLU A 263 12.71 -6.58 22.27
N GLN A 264 11.40 -6.66 21.98
CA GLN A 264 10.51 -7.63 22.64
C GLN A 264 10.87 -9.09 22.30
N GLN A 265 11.25 -9.37 21.04
CA GLN A 265 11.69 -10.71 20.64
C GLN A 265 13.04 -11.10 21.28
N GLN A 266 13.98 -10.16 21.40
CA GLN A 266 15.25 -10.40 22.07
C GLN A 266 15.07 -10.65 23.58
N GLN A 267 14.19 -9.90 24.25
CA GLN A 267 13.89 -10.12 25.66
C GLN A 267 13.22 -11.48 25.93
N GLN A 268 12.30 -11.92 25.06
CA GLN A 268 11.68 -13.25 25.18
C GLN A 268 12.69 -14.39 24.97
N GLN A 269 13.60 -14.27 24.00
CA GLN A 269 14.66 -15.26 23.80
C GLN A 269 15.65 -15.32 24.98
N GLN A 270 15.98 -14.17 25.59
CA GLN A 270 16.83 -14.14 26.78
C GLN A 270 16.15 -14.77 28.01
N GLN A 271 14.84 -14.56 28.19
CA GLN A 271 14.09 -15.21 29.28
C GLN A 271 13.95 -16.72 29.10
N GLN A 272 13.79 -17.20 27.86
CA GLN A 272 13.76 -18.64 27.57
C GLN A 272 15.11 -19.33 27.77
N ARG A 273 16.23 -18.61 27.59
CA ARG A 273 17.59 -19.13 27.84
C ARG A 273 17.99 -19.15 29.31
N ARG A 274 17.26 -18.42 30.17
CA ARG A 274 17.50 -18.34 31.62
C ARG A 274 16.63 -19.30 32.45
N ARG A 275 15.75 -20.05 31.79
CA ARG A 275 14.96 -21.15 32.38
C ARG A 275 15.57 -22.48 31.96
#